data_AF-A0A951HVA2-F1
#
_entry.id   AF-A0A951HVA2-F1
#
_cell.length_a   1.000
_cell.length_b   1.000
_cell.length_c   1.000
_cell.angle_alpha   90.00
_cell.angle_beta   90.00
_cell.angle_gamma   90.00
#
_symmetry.space_group_name_H-M   'P 1'
#
loop_
_entity.id
_entity.type
_entity.pdbx_description
1 polymer ?
#
loop_
_entity_poly.entity_id
_entity_poly.type
_entity_poly.pdbx_seq_one_letter_code
_entity_poly.pdbx_strand_id
1 'polypeptide(L)'
;MIERVKKKSVSGGNFRKRFNDLDARREKLLARVKALSATTVHHPGHKRALVLLNQTFRRAGLAQRAAILEAAAFLIDVLESLGPAITGL
;
A
#
# COMPACT_ATOMS: atom_id res chain seq x y z
N MET A 1 -12.52 29.14 -42.95
CA MET A 1 -13.35 28.43 -41.97
C MET A 1 -12.39 27.68 -41.05
N ILE A 2 -12.13 28.19 -39.83
CA ILE A 2 -11.12 27.61 -38.92
C ILE A 2 -11.84 26.78 -37.86
N GLU A 3 -11.69 25.46 -37.92
CA GLU A 3 -12.19 24.54 -36.89
C GLU A 3 -11.40 24.71 -35.59
N ARG A 4 -12.10 25.16 -34.53
CA ARG A 4 -11.56 25.15 -33.17
C ARG A 4 -11.49 23.70 -32.66
N VAL A 5 -10.30 23.12 -32.66
CA VAL A 5 -10.03 21.86 -31.95
C VAL A 5 -10.26 22.07 -30.45
N LYS A 6 -11.37 21.53 -29.94
CA LYS A 6 -11.68 21.48 -28.51
C LYS A 6 -10.59 20.68 -27.78
N LYS A 7 -9.70 21.38 -27.07
CA LYS A 7 -8.75 20.76 -26.13
C LYS A 7 -9.54 20.12 -24.99
N LYS A 8 -9.67 18.79 -25.01
CA LYS A 8 -10.28 18.01 -23.93
C LYS A 8 -9.29 17.97 -22.76
N SER A 9 -9.62 18.62 -21.65
CA SER A 9 -8.80 18.62 -20.44
C SER A 9 -8.83 17.23 -19.78
N VAL A 10 -7.87 16.38 -20.15
CA VAL A 10 -7.61 15.10 -19.50
C VAL A 10 -6.81 15.36 -18.23
N SER A 11 -7.46 15.74 -17.14
CA SER A 11 -6.73 15.92 -15.87
C SER A 11 -7.46 15.46 -14.61
N GLY A 12 -8.73 15.04 -14.65
CA GLY A 12 -9.45 14.59 -13.44
C GLY A 12 -9.46 13.06 -13.23
N GLY A 13 -9.71 12.29 -14.29
CA GLY A 13 -9.94 10.84 -14.18
C GLY A 13 -8.71 10.02 -13.79
N ASN A 14 -7.52 10.45 -14.25
CA ASN A 14 -6.29 9.68 -14.04
C ASN A 14 -5.82 9.73 -12.57
N PHE A 15 -6.02 10.86 -11.87
CA PHE A 15 -5.66 10.96 -10.45
C PHE A 15 -6.56 10.12 -9.56
N ARG A 16 -7.86 10.08 -9.86
CA ARG A 16 -8.84 9.29 -9.12
C ARG A 16 -8.54 7.79 -9.27
N LYS A 17 -8.15 7.35 -10.47
CA LYS A 17 -7.68 5.98 -10.72
C LYS A 17 -6.42 5.64 -9.93
N ARG A 18 -5.39 6.49 -9.98
CA ARG A 18 -4.14 6.30 -9.21
C ARG A 18 -4.39 6.24 -7.70
N PHE A 19 -5.32 7.04 -7.19
CA PHE A 19 -5.72 7.01 -5.78
C PHE A 19 -6.36 5.66 -5.42
N ASN A 20 -7.32 5.20 -6.22
CA ASN A 20 -7.98 3.91 -6.01
C ASN A 20 -6.99 2.73 -6.10
N ASP A 21 -6.04 2.78 -7.04
CA ASP A 21 -5.02 1.73 -7.19
C ASP A 21 -4.11 1.64 -5.94
N LEU A 22 -3.74 2.79 -5.36
CA LEU A 22 -2.94 2.84 -4.13
C LEU A 22 -3.74 2.31 -2.92
N ASP A 23 -5.02 2.65 -2.80
CA ASP A 23 -5.87 2.11 -1.73
C ASP A 23 -6.09 0.60 -1.88
N ALA A 24 -6.30 0.09 -3.10
CA ALA A 24 -6.39 -1.34 -3.34
C ALA A 24 -5.08 -2.07 -2.97
N ARG A 25 -3.92 -1.48 -3.27
CA ARG A 25 -2.62 -2.03 -2.88
C ARG A 25 -2.43 -2.01 -1.35
N ARG A 26 -2.86 -0.94 -0.69
CA ARG A 26 -2.89 -0.86 0.78
C ARG A 26 -3.72 -1.98 1.40
N GLU A 27 -4.91 -2.24 0.88
CA GLU A 27 -5.79 -3.30 1.40
C GLU A 27 -5.15 -4.68 1.27
N LYS A 28 -4.49 -4.96 0.14
CA LYS A 28 -3.72 -6.20 -0.04
C LYS A 28 -2.61 -6.37 0.99
N LEU A 29 -1.82 -5.31 1.23
CA LEU A 29 -0.77 -5.34 2.24
C LEU A 29 -1.33 -5.49 3.66
N LEU A 30 -2.48 -4.87 3.94
CA LEU A 30 -3.16 -5.01 5.23
C LEU A 30 -3.63 -6.44 5.48
N ALA A 31 -4.16 -7.10 4.44
CA ALA A 31 -4.55 -8.51 4.52
C ALA A 31 -3.34 -9.41 4.81
N ARG A 32 -2.21 -9.19 4.12
CA ARG A 32 -0.96 -9.91 4.37
C ARG A 32 -0.47 -9.78 5.81
N VAL A 33 -0.40 -8.55 6.33
CA VAL A 33 0.00 -8.29 7.74
C VAL A 33 -0.91 -9.02 8.72
N LYS A 34 -2.23 -9.06 8.45
CA LYS A 34 -3.20 -9.72 9.32
C LYS A 34 -3.10 -11.25 9.27
N ALA A 35 -2.61 -11.80 8.17
CA ALA A 35 -2.42 -13.24 7.99
C ALA A 35 -1.11 -13.78 8.61
N LEU A 36 -0.21 -12.89 9.07
CA LEU A 36 0.99 -13.29 9.79
C LEU A 36 0.66 -14.06 11.08
N SER A 37 1.47 -15.08 11.38
CA SER A 37 1.25 -16.00 12.51
C SER A 37 1.35 -15.30 13.87
N ALA A 38 0.78 -15.94 14.91
CA ALA A 38 0.75 -15.40 16.27
C ALA A 38 2.15 -15.00 16.80
N THR A 39 3.19 -15.73 16.42
CA THR A 39 4.59 -15.43 16.80
C THR A 39 5.06 -14.09 16.21
N THR A 40 4.69 -13.81 14.97
CA THR A 40 5.02 -12.54 14.28
C THR A 40 4.15 -11.36 14.71
N VAL A 41 2.96 -11.59 15.29
CA VAL A 41 2.07 -10.52 15.80
C VAL A 41 2.70 -9.77 16.98
N HIS A 42 3.53 -10.43 17.79
CA HIS A 42 4.23 -9.80 18.91
C HIS A 42 5.47 -9.00 18.47
N HIS A 43 5.90 -9.14 17.21
CA HIS A 43 7.07 -8.40 16.71
C HIS A 43 6.74 -6.91 16.55
N PRO A 44 7.60 -5.97 17.00
CA PRO A 44 7.34 -4.53 16.87
C PRO A 44 7.15 -4.09 15.42
N GLY A 45 7.75 -4.82 14.47
CA GLY A 45 7.56 -4.61 13.03
C GLY A 45 6.11 -4.81 12.56
N HIS A 46 5.35 -5.74 13.16
CA HIS A 46 3.93 -5.96 12.82
C HIS A 46 3.09 -4.73 13.14
N LYS A 47 3.22 -4.22 14.37
CA LYS A 47 2.59 -2.96 14.79
C LYS A 47 3.03 -1.79 13.90
N ARG A 48 4.30 -1.74 13.50
CA ARG A 48 4.82 -0.67 12.64
C ARG A 48 4.25 -0.73 11.22
N ALA A 49 4.10 -1.92 10.64
CA ALA A 49 3.44 -2.12 9.35
C ALA A 49 1.98 -1.64 9.39
N LEU A 50 1.25 -1.96 10.47
CA LEU A 50 -0.12 -1.47 10.68
C LEU A 50 -0.19 0.06 10.80
N VAL A 51 0.77 0.70 11.47
CA VAL A 51 0.83 2.17 11.57
C VAL A 51 1.09 2.80 10.21
N LEU A 52 2.04 2.27 9.44
CA LEU A 52 2.34 2.75 8.08
C LEU A 52 1.10 2.68 7.18
N LEU A 53 0.41 1.53 7.17
CA LEU A 53 -0.75 1.30 6.33
C LEU A 53 -1.99 2.07 6.79
N ASN A 54 -2.27 2.19 8.09
CA ASN A 54 -3.53 2.80 8.56
C ASN A 54 -3.41 4.28 8.89
N GLN A 55 -2.31 4.72 9.50
CA GLN A 55 -2.17 6.09 9.97
C GLN A 55 -1.35 6.91 8.98
N THR A 56 -0.13 6.45 8.65
CA THR A 56 0.79 7.23 7.83
C THR A 56 0.27 7.37 6.40
N PHE A 57 -0.21 6.29 5.78
CA PHE A 57 -0.77 6.33 4.42
C PHE A 57 -1.96 7.28 4.32
N ARG A 58 -2.90 7.24 5.27
CA ARG A 58 -4.11 8.09 5.24
C ARG A 58 -3.80 9.57 5.36
N ARG A 59 -2.75 9.92 6.11
CA ARG A 59 -2.30 11.31 6.32
C ARG A 59 -1.37 11.82 5.21
N ALA A 60 -0.80 10.94 4.41
CA ALA A 60 0.20 11.28 3.41
C ALA A 60 -0.40 11.75 2.07
N GLY A 61 0.34 12.62 1.39
CA GLY A 61 0.06 13.03 0.01
C GLY A 61 0.30 11.89 -1.00
N LEU A 62 -0.23 12.04 -2.22
CA LEU A 62 -0.28 10.96 -3.22
C LEU A 62 1.11 10.38 -3.58
N ALA A 63 2.15 11.22 -3.67
CA ALA A 63 3.51 10.76 -3.93
C ALA A 63 4.11 9.99 -2.75
N GLN A 64 3.90 10.47 -1.52
CA GLN A 64 4.38 9.81 -0.30
C GLN A 64 3.67 8.49 -0.04
N ARG A 65 2.38 8.38 -0.41
CA ARG A 65 1.62 7.13 -0.29
C ARG A 65 2.29 5.96 -1.00
N ALA A 66 2.81 6.17 -2.20
CA ALA A 66 3.54 5.12 -2.91
C ALA A 66 4.78 4.66 -2.13
N ALA A 67 5.59 5.59 -1.62
CA ALA A 67 6.76 5.26 -0.81
C ALA A 67 6.39 4.55 0.51
N ILE A 68 5.29 4.95 1.15
CA ILE A 68 4.77 4.30 2.36
C ILE A 68 4.34 2.86 2.07
N LEU A 69 3.71 2.60 0.92
CA LEU A 69 3.34 1.25 0.52
C LEU A 69 4.56 0.38 0.25
N GLU A 70 5.60 0.91 -0.41
CA GLU A 70 6.85 0.15 -0.61
C GLU A 70 7.55 -0.15 0.72
N ALA A 71 7.66 0.84 1.61
CA ALA A 71 8.25 0.64 2.93
C ALA A 71 7.45 -0.38 3.77
N ALA A 72 6.12 -0.31 3.72
CA ALA A 72 5.27 -1.29 4.38
C ALA A 72 5.42 -2.69 3.76
N ALA A 73 5.48 -2.79 2.43
CA ALA A 73 5.68 -4.07 1.73
C ALA A 73 7.00 -4.71 2.14
N PHE A 74 8.11 -3.98 2.09
CA PHE A 74 9.41 -4.48 2.53
C PHE A 74 9.39 -4.96 3.99
N LEU A 75 8.77 -4.19 4.88
CA LEU A 75 8.65 -4.58 6.28
C LEU A 75 7.83 -5.86 6.45
N ILE A 76 6.77 -6.03 5.66
CA ILE A 76 5.96 -7.25 5.64
C ILE A 76 6.79 -8.44 5.15
N ASP A 77 7.55 -8.27 4.06
CA ASP A 77 8.41 -9.34 3.53
C ASP A 77 9.45 -9.80 4.56
N VAL A 78 10.02 -8.85 5.33
CA VAL A 78 10.91 -9.17 6.45
C VAL A 78 10.18 -9.90 7.59
N LEU A 79 8.95 -9.52 7.92
CA LEU A 79 8.17 -10.24 8.94
C LEU A 79 7.80 -11.66 8.48
N GLU A 80 7.47 -11.82 7.20
CA GLU A 80 7.16 -13.11 6.58
C GLU A 80 8.39 -14.04 6.60
N SER A 81 9.62 -13.49 6.50
CA SER A 81 10.85 -14.29 6.61
C SER A 81 11.30 -14.61 8.04
N LEU A 82 10.78 -13.89 9.05
CA LEU A 82 11.10 -14.11 10.47
C LEU A 82 10.18 -15.11 11.17
N GLY A 83 8.95 -15.28 10.67
CA GLY A 83 8.08 -16.38 11.12
C GLY A 83 8.60 -17.72 10.57
N PRO A 84 8.14 -18.88 11.10
CA PRO A 84 8.33 -20.10 10.35
C PRO A 84 7.73 -19.85 8.97
N ALA A 85 8.58 -19.86 7.93
CA ALA A 85 8.13 -20.09 6.58
C ALA A 85 7.15 -21.25 6.73
N ILE A 86 5.88 -21.05 6.34
CA ILE A 86 4.93 -22.16 6.31
C ILE A 86 5.64 -23.20 5.48
N THR A 87 6.20 -24.19 6.16
CA THR A 87 6.91 -25.30 5.57
C THR A 87 5.86 -25.94 4.69
N GLY A 88 6.00 -25.74 3.39
CA GLY A 88 5.53 -26.72 2.45
C GLY A 88 6.27 -28.00 2.79
N LEU A 89 5.61 -28.85 3.56
CA LEU A 89 5.76 -30.30 3.69
C LEU A 89 4.69 -30.80 4.66
#